data_AF-A0A7S3Y698-F1
#
_entry.id   AF-A0A7S3Y698-F1
#
_cell.length_a   1.000
_cell.length_b   1.000
_cell.length_c   1.000
_cell.angle_alpha   90.00
_cell.angle_beta   90.00
_cell.angle_gamma   90.00
#
_symmetry.space_group_name_H-M   'P 1'
#
loop_
_entity.id
_entity.type
_entity.pdbx_description
1 polymer ?
#
loop_
_entity_poly.entity_id
_entity_poly.type
_entity_poly.pdbx_seq_one_letter_code
_entity_poly.pdbx_strand_id
1 'polypeptide(L)'
;MVCMRVGRGTRRGTRTKVFRKQTHTLKFAPARMNRPRKEALGSLKGLVNRAVRLTDSEEDLAEEIKLLSDAFIVEGFAVEEVDTTVRNYLAKIRNKESEEGGQTQMMTDDGECQEEEEKRHVITSLYVPGVSDKLRRQLKGYNVDLVFKRGQTLGSLISNVKEKRTPERQKGVIYKIPCKHCEECYIGETKRHWGTRKGEHQGYVRRGEASKSGVANHAVNMLHHPDWEKSHVVAKEGNTYRRRMMESILIQARTGGDDRMPGTMNVDNNYRLDTTWGRTFKFIRKDYKIFL
;
A
#
# COMPACT_ATOMS: atom_id res chain seq x y z
N MET A 1 -25.03 10.11 4.52
CA MET A 1 -24.47 10.27 5.88
C MET A 1 -25.37 9.53 6.88
N VAL A 2 -24.78 8.78 7.80
CA VAL A 2 -25.50 8.08 8.89
C VAL A 2 -25.20 8.81 10.20
N CYS A 3 -26.22 9.16 10.97
CA CYS A 3 -26.14 9.91 12.23
C CYS A 3 -26.91 9.15 13.33
N MET A 4 -26.72 9.56 14.58
CA MET A 4 -27.57 9.12 15.68
C MET A 4 -28.81 10.02 15.73
N ARG A 5 -30.00 9.45 15.88
CA ARG A 5 -31.24 10.19 16.15
C ARG A 5 -31.63 9.97 17.60
N VAL A 6 -31.81 11.07 18.31
CA VAL A 6 -32.22 11.09 19.72
C VAL A 6 -33.70 11.47 19.78
N GLY A 7 -34.50 10.66 20.46
CA GLY A 7 -35.92 10.89 20.73
C GLY A 7 -36.22 10.87 22.24
N ARG A 8 -37.41 11.30 22.62
CA ARG A 8 -37.90 11.20 24.00
C ARG A 8 -38.44 9.78 24.26
N GLY A 9 -37.90 9.10 25.27
CA GLY A 9 -38.38 7.81 25.75
C GLY A 9 -39.58 7.94 26.70
N THR A 10 -40.29 6.84 26.91
CA THR A 10 -41.55 6.77 27.69
C THR A 10 -41.40 7.02 29.20
N ARG A 11 -40.17 7.01 29.74
CA ARG A 11 -39.86 7.33 31.14
C ARG A 11 -38.63 8.23 31.27
N ARG A 12 -38.76 9.54 31.02
CA ARG A 12 -37.71 10.59 31.20
C ARG A 12 -36.30 10.31 30.61
N GLY A 13 -36.11 9.24 29.85
CA GLY A 13 -34.85 8.84 29.22
C GLY A 13 -34.79 9.25 27.75
N THR A 14 -33.58 9.39 27.22
CA THR A 14 -33.33 9.55 25.79
C THR A 14 -33.38 8.18 25.11
N ARG A 15 -34.12 8.05 24.00
CA ARG A 15 -34.08 6.88 23.11
C ARG A 15 -33.23 7.21 21.90
N THR A 16 -32.17 6.46 21.67
CA THR A 16 -31.27 6.63 20.54
C THR A 16 -31.49 5.53 19.51
N LYS A 17 -31.38 5.92 18.23
CA LYS A 17 -31.40 4.97 17.10
C LYS A 17 -30.55 5.45 15.93
N VAL A 18 -30.22 4.51 15.04
CA VAL A 18 -29.52 4.81 13.80
C VAL A 18 -30.44 5.60 12.86
N PHE A 19 -29.93 6.71 12.32
CA PHE A 19 -30.65 7.54 11.36
C PHE A 19 -29.85 7.76 10.08
N ARG A 20 -30.52 7.62 8.95
CA ARG A 20 -29.98 7.88 7.62
C ARG A 20 -30.67 9.11 7.04
N LYS A 21 -29.88 10.05 6.51
CA LYS A 21 -30.43 11.19 5.76
C LYS A 21 -31.19 10.69 4.54
N GLN A 22 -32.18 11.46 4.06
CA GLN A 22 -32.96 11.13 2.86
C GLN A 22 -32.10 10.90 1.61
N THR A 23 -30.93 11.56 1.52
CA THR A 23 -29.96 11.38 0.44
C THR A 23 -29.09 10.13 0.56
N HIS A 24 -29.26 9.31 1.60
CA HIS A 24 -28.47 8.10 1.82
C HIS A 24 -28.93 6.97 0.90
N THR A 25 -28.05 6.51 0.01
CA THR A 25 -28.39 5.55 -1.04
C THR A 25 -28.37 4.08 -0.60
N LEU A 26 -27.89 3.77 0.61
CA LEU A 26 -27.69 2.38 1.09
C LEU A 26 -26.81 1.50 0.18
N LYS A 27 -26.03 2.14 -0.69
CA LYS A 27 -25.16 1.45 -1.63
C LYS A 27 -23.86 1.06 -0.95
N PHE A 28 -23.56 -0.23 -0.95
CA PHE A 28 -22.32 -0.77 -0.41
C PHE A 28 -21.45 -1.32 -1.54
N ALA A 29 -20.25 -1.78 -1.20
CA ALA A 29 -19.38 -2.38 -2.20
C ALA A 29 -19.90 -3.79 -2.55
N PRO A 30 -20.11 -4.11 -3.84
CA PRO A 30 -20.74 -5.35 -4.25
C PRO A 30 -19.87 -6.58 -3.98
N ALA A 31 -20.50 -7.74 -3.89
CA ALA A 31 -19.82 -9.02 -3.64
C ALA A 31 -18.84 -9.42 -4.76
N ARG A 32 -19.13 -9.00 -5.99
CA ARG A 32 -18.29 -9.25 -7.18
C ARG A 32 -16.97 -8.45 -7.20
N MET A 33 -16.80 -7.49 -6.30
CA MET A 33 -15.57 -6.69 -6.24
C MET A 33 -14.40 -7.58 -5.83
N ASN A 34 -13.26 -7.44 -6.51
CA ASN A 34 -12.03 -8.15 -6.18
C ASN A 34 -11.44 -7.64 -4.86
N ARG A 35 -11.94 -8.18 -3.74
CA ARG A 35 -11.44 -7.95 -2.39
C ARG A 35 -11.61 -9.22 -1.54
N PRO A 36 -10.82 -9.40 -0.47
CA PRO A 36 -10.99 -10.53 0.42
C PRO A 36 -12.41 -10.58 1.00
N ARG A 37 -13.05 -11.75 0.94
CA ARG A 37 -14.41 -11.96 1.46
C ARG A 37 -14.56 -11.55 2.93
N LYS A 38 -13.55 -11.82 3.76
CA LYS A 38 -13.51 -11.42 5.16
C LYS A 38 -13.55 -9.90 5.36
N GLU A 39 -12.89 -9.13 4.50
CA GLU A 39 -12.90 -7.65 4.57
C GLU A 39 -14.25 -7.09 4.09
N ALA A 40 -14.85 -7.73 3.08
CA ALA A 40 -16.17 -7.38 2.60
C ALA A 40 -17.24 -7.53 3.70
N LEU A 41 -17.29 -8.69 4.35
CA LEU A 41 -18.16 -8.97 5.49
C LEU A 41 -17.76 -8.19 6.75
N GLY A 42 -16.48 -7.83 6.89
CA GLY A 42 -16.00 -6.96 7.97
C GLY A 42 -16.67 -5.59 7.95
N SER A 43 -17.03 -5.09 6.76
CA SER A 43 -17.79 -3.84 6.63
C SER A 43 -19.20 -3.98 7.22
N LEU A 44 -19.87 -5.11 6.99
CA LEU A 44 -21.17 -5.43 7.60
C LEU A 44 -21.04 -5.52 9.13
N LYS A 45 -20.04 -6.25 9.64
CA LYS A 45 -19.78 -6.34 11.09
C LYS A 45 -19.60 -4.96 11.72
N GLY A 46 -18.86 -4.06 11.07
CA GLY A 46 -18.68 -2.68 11.55
C GLY A 46 -19.99 -1.89 11.62
N LEU A 47 -20.90 -2.08 10.65
CA LEU A 47 -22.21 -1.45 10.64
C LEU A 47 -23.13 -2.02 11.73
N VAL A 48 -23.14 -3.35 11.91
CA VAL A 48 -23.90 -4.02 12.97
C VAL A 48 -23.38 -3.59 14.34
N ASN A 49 -22.06 -3.55 14.54
CA ASN A 49 -21.46 -3.05 15.79
C ASN A 49 -21.93 -1.64 16.12
N ARG A 50 -21.95 -0.79 15.10
CA ARG A 50 -22.44 0.58 15.23
C ARG A 50 -23.92 0.61 15.59
N ALA A 51 -24.75 -0.26 15.01
CA ALA A 51 -26.17 -0.35 15.34
C ALA A 51 -26.37 -0.77 16.80
N VAL A 52 -25.67 -1.81 17.25
CA VAL A 52 -25.70 -2.30 18.66
C VAL A 52 -25.31 -1.19 19.64
N ARG A 53 -24.27 -0.42 19.34
CA ARG A 53 -23.79 0.64 20.24
C ARG A 53 -24.65 1.91 20.28
N LEU A 54 -25.52 2.13 19.30
CA LEU A 54 -26.27 3.39 19.13
C LEU A 54 -27.78 3.23 19.30
N THR A 55 -28.27 2.02 19.54
CA THR A 55 -29.70 1.73 19.55
C THR A 55 -30.08 1.17 20.90
N ASP A 56 -30.98 1.86 21.60
CA ASP A 56 -31.39 1.48 22.96
C ASP A 56 -32.55 0.45 22.97
N SER A 57 -33.30 0.36 21.86
CA SER A 57 -34.47 -0.52 21.74
C SER A 57 -34.14 -1.76 20.91
N GLU A 58 -34.50 -2.94 21.41
CA GLU A 58 -34.32 -4.20 20.68
C GLU A 58 -35.10 -4.23 19.36
N GLU A 59 -36.28 -3.61 19.30
CA GLU A 59 -37.09 -3.50 18.08
C GLU A 59 -36.37 -2.68 16.99
N ASP A 60 -35.91 -1.47 17.33
CA ASP A 60 -35.17 -0.60 16.40
C ASP A 60 -33.86 -1.29 15.94
N LEU A 61 -33.22 -2.07 16.81
CA LEU A 61 -31.99 -2.80 16.49
C LEU A 61 -32.28 -3.94 15.51
N ALA A 62 -33.36 -4.70 15.71
CA ALA A 62 -33.77 -5.76 14.80
C ALA A 62 -34.13 -5.22 13.41
N GLU A 63 -34.86 -4.10 13.35
CA GLU A 63 -35.16 -3.40 12.10
C GLU A 63 -33.88 -2.96 11.37
N GLU A 64 -32.93 -2.39 12.09
CA GLU A 64 -31.66 -1.92 11.54
C GLU A 64 -30.80 -3.06 11.01
N ILE A 65 -30.73 -4.18 11.74
CA ILE A 65 -30.00 -5.39 11.31
C ILE A 65 -30.65 -5.97 10.04
N LYS A 66 -31.98 -6.02 9.98
CA LYS A 66 -32.70 -6.48 8.80
C LYS A 66 -32.39 -5.60 7.59
N LEU A 67 -32.48 -4.27 7.75
CA LEU A 67 -32.15 -3.31 6.69
C LEU A 67 -30.71 -3.49 6.17
N LEU A 68 -29.74 -3.69 7.08
CA LEU A 68 -28.35 -3.92 6.71
C LEU A 68 -28.16 -5.26 5.99
N SER A 69 -28.86 -6.30 6.42
CA SER A 69 -28.79 -7.63 5.80
C SER A 69 -29.37 -7.59 4.39
N ASP A 70 -30.54 -6.99 4.21
CA ASP A 70 -31.19 -6.80 2.91
C ASP A 70 -30.31 -5.99 1.95
N ALA A 71 -29.70 -4.91 2.43
CA ALA A 71 -28.81 -4.09 1.62
C ALA A 71 -27.57 -4.86 1.14
N PHE A 72 -27.00 -5.75 1.96
CA PHE A 72 -25.89 -6.60 1.52
C PHE A 72 -26.35 -7.73 0.58
N ILE A 73 -27.54 -8.28 0.76
CA ILE A 73 -28.10 -9.29 -0.16
C ILE A 73 -28.28 -8.69 -1.56
N VAL A 74 -28.83 -7.47 -1.66
CA VAL A 74 -28.99 -6.74 -2.94
C VAL A 74 -27.64 -6.50 -3.64
N GLU A 75 -26.57 -6.32 -2.88
CA GLU A 75 -25.20 -6.15 -3.40
C GLU A 75 -24.54 -7.47 -3.86
N GLY A 76 -25.26 -8.59 -3.75
CA GLY A 76 -24.90 -9.91 -4.29
C GLY A 76 -24.25 -10.86 -3.29
N PHE A 77 -24.40 -10.63 -1.99
CA PHE A 77 -23.96 -11.57 -0.96
C PHE A 77 -25.02 -12.67 -0.75
N ALA A 78 -24.59 -13.90 -0.46
CA ALA A 78 -25.52 -15.00 -0.20
C ALA A 78 -26.24 -14.78 1.14
N VAL A 79 -27.53 -15.10 1.20
CA VAL A 79 -28.36 -14.92 2.42
C VAL A 79 -27.73 -15.65 3.60
N GLU A 80 -27.35 -16.91 3.42
CA GLU A 80 -26.71 -17.72 4.46
C GLU A 80 -25.39 -17.11 4.96
N GLU A 81 -24.60 -16.50 4.05
CA GLU A 81 -23.31 -15.87 4.38
C GLU A 81 -23.53 -14.64 5.27
N VAL A 82 -24.53 -13.81 4.93
CA VAL A 82 -24.90 -12.61 5.67
C VAL A 82 -25.45 -12.99 7.04
N ASP A 83 -26.45 -13.88 7.10
CA ASP A 83 -27.11 -14.28 8.34
C ASP A 83 -26.13 -14.93 9.31
N THR A 84 -25.28 -15.83 8.81
CA THR A 84 -24.25 -16.49 9.61
C THR A 84 -23.24 -15.47 10.15
N THR A 85 -22.87 -14.49 9.34
CA THR A 85 -21.95 -13.42 9.75
C THR A 85 -22.53 -12.57 10.88
N VAL A 86 -23.79 -12.15 10.74
CA VAL A 86 -24.50 -11.34 11.73
C VAL A 86 -24.68 -12.14 13.03
N ARG A 87 -25.19 -13.36 12.94
CA ARG A 87 -25.42 -14.24 14.10
C ARG A 87 -24.15 -14.50 14.89
N ASN A 88 -23.08 -14.91 14.22
CA ASN A 88 -21.78 -15.17 14.86
C ASN A 88 -21.19 -13.91 15.48
N TYR A 89 -21.42 -12.74 14.86
CA TYR A 89 -20.93 -11.47 15.39
C TYR A 89 -21.69 -11.02 16.64
N LEU A 90 -23.02 -11.14 16.65
CA LEU A 90 -23.85 -10.81 17.81
C LEU A 90 -23.56 -11.75 18.99
N ALA A 91 -23.41 -13.05 18.74
CA ALA A 91 -22.99 -14.00 19.77
C ALA A 91 -21.64 -13.62 20.37
N LYS A 92 -20.69 -13.19 19.54
CA LYS A 92 -19.38 -12.71 20.01
C LYS A 92 -19.48 -11.46 20.88
N ILE A 93 -20.34 -10.50 20.54
CA ILE A 93 -20.55 -9.30 21.37
C ILE A 93 -21.09 -9.69 22.74
N ARG A 94 -22.15 -10.52 22.78
CA ARG A 94 -22.75 -10.99 24.03
C ARG A 94 -21.78 -11.72 24.95
N ASN A 95 -20.93 -12.57 24.37
CA ASN A 95 -19.91 -13.30 25.15
C ASN A 95 -18.86 -12.34 25.71
N LYS A 96 -18.46 -11.31 24.95
CA LYS A 96 -17.49 -10.30 25.41
C LYS A 96 -18.03 -9.44 26.55
N GLU A 97 -19.32 -9.09 26.51
CA GLU A 97 -20.01 -8.39 27.60
C GLU A 97 -20.10 -9.25 28.87
N SER A 98 -20.22 -10.58 28.72
CA SER A 98 -20.25 -11.53 29.83
C SER A 98 -18.87 -11.72 30.49
N GLU A 99 -17.79 -11.62 29.71
CA GLU A 99 -16.41 -11.65 30.19
C GLU A 99 -15.99 -10.32 30.86
N GLU A 100 -16.42 -9.18 30.33
CA GLU A 100 -16.14 -7.84 30.91
C GLU A 100 -17.01 -7.54 32.15
N GLY A 101 -18.19 -8.15 32.29
CA GLY A 101 -19.08 -7.99 33.46
C GLY A 101 -18.61 -8.68 34.75
N GLY A 102 -17.53 -9.47 34.70
CA GLY A 102 -16.99 -10.23 35.84
C GLY A 102 -15.75 -9.62 36.53
N GLN A 103 -15.21 -8.51 36.02
CA GLN A 103 -14.00 -7.90 36.60
C GLN A 103 -14.23 -6.45 37.02
N THR A 104 -14.77 -6.28 38.23
CA THR A 104 -14.58 -5.06 39.03
C THR A 104 -13.45 -5.33 40.05
N GLN A 105 -12.29 -4.71 39.81
CA GLN A 105 -11.12 -4.50 40.68
C GLN A 105 -10.44 -5.71 41.38
N MET A 106 -9.24 -6.03 40.91
CA MET A 106 -8.05 -5.97 41.77
C MET A 106 -6.87 -5.37 41.00
N MET A 107 -6.38 -4.24 41.49
CA MET A 107 -5.06 -3.70 41.17
C MET A 107 -4.03 -4.57 41.90
N THR A 108 -3.17 -5.27 41.17
CA THR A 108 -1.88 -5.73 41.70
C THR A 108 -0.82 -5.64 40.62
N ASP A 109 0.08 -4.69 40.87
CA ASP A 109 1.55 -4.78 40.80
C ASP A 109 2.23 -5.16 39.48
N ASP A 110 3.19 -4.30 39.16
CA ASP A 110 3.96 -4.22 37.95
C ASP A 110 4.80 -5.49 37.71
N GLY A 111 4.31 -6.36 36.83
CA GLY A 111 5.11 -7.38 36.16
C GLY A 111 5.16 -7.07 34.68
N GLU A 112 6.16 -6.30 34.23
CA GLU A 112 6.49 -6.18 32.82
C GLU A 112 6.92 -7.55 32.26
N CYS A 113 5.95 -8.37 31.85
CA CYS A 113 6.21 -9.43 30.88
C CYS A 113 6.30 -8.75 29.51
N GLN A 114 7.50 -8.25 29.21
CA GLN A 114 7.87 -7.88 27.85
C GLN A 114 7.89 -9.18 27.02
N GLU A 115 6.73 -9.59 26.51
CA GLU A 115 6.70 -10.48 25.35
C GLU A 115 7.40 -9.68 24.23
N GLU A 116 8.64 -10.07 23.91
CA GLU A 116 9.30 -9.59 22.70
C GLU A 116 8.40 -10.00 21.52
N GLU A 117 7.50 -9.11 21.10
CA GLU A 117 6.69 -9.33 19.91
C GLU A 117 7.65 -9.54 18.75
N GLU A 118 7.82 -10.80 18.32
CA GLU A 118 8.60 -11.14 17.15
C GLU A 118 8.14 -10.22 16.01
N LYS A 119 9.09 -9.49 15.42
CA LYS A 119 8.81 -8.54 14.34
C LYS A 119 8.26 -9.29 13.14
N ARG A 120 6.94 -9.40 13.05
CA ARG A 120 6.25 -10.02 11.92
C ARG A 120 6.55 -9.25 10.64
N HIS A 121 7.05 -9.96 9.63
CA HIS A 121 7.30 -9.36 8.33
C HIS A 121 5.99 -9.16 7.59
N VAL A 122 5.72 -7.93 7.14
CA VAL A 122 4.48 -7.59 6.42
C VAL A 122 4.77 -7.28 4.96
N ILE A 123 4.17 -8.05 4.06
CA ILE A 123 4.16 -7.80 2.62
C ILE A 123 2.83 -7.16 2.24
N THR A 124 2.87 -6.12 1.39
CA THR A 124 1.67 -5.49 0.86
C THR A 124 1.48 -5.78 -0.62
N SER A 125 0.29 -6.21 -1.03
CA SER A 125 -0.03 -6.52 -2.43
C SER A 125 -1.44 -6.09 -2.82
N LEU A 126 -1.75 -6.12 -4.11
CA LEU A 126 -3.13 -6.03 -4.58
C LEU A 126 -3.82 -7.40 -4.40
N TYR A 127 -5.14 -7.38 -4.20
CA TYR A 127 -5.90 -8.60 -4.10
C TYR A 127 -6.27 -9.13 -5.49
N VAL A 128 -5.86 -10.37 -5.76
CA VAL A 128 -6.23 -11.16 -6.93
C VAL A 128 -6.92 -12.41 -6.43
N PRO A 129 -8.23 -12.60 -6.71
CA PRO A 129 -8.98 -13.75 -6.22
C PRO A 129 -8.27 -15.08 -6.50
N GLY A 130 -8.26 -15.98 -5.50
CA GLY A 130 -7.63 -17.30 -5.60
C GLY A 130 -6.11 -17.28 -5.42
N VAL A 131 -5.39 -16.49 -6.22
CA VAL A 131 -3.92 -16.39 -6.15
C VAL A 131 -3.47 -15.77 -4.84
N SER A 132 -4.05 -14.62 -4.47
CA SER A 132 -3.71 -13.90 -3.26
C SER A 132 -4.04 -14.70 -1.99
N ASP A 133 -5.13 -15.46 -2.00
CA ASP A 133 -5.52 -16.30 -0.86
C ASP A 133 -4.61 -17.52 -0.69
N LYS A 134 -4.17 -18.14 -1.80
CA LYS A 134 -3.16 -19.19 -1.79
C LYS A 134 -1.82 -18.64 -1.28
N LEU A 135 -1.39 -17.50 -1.80
CA LEU A 135 -0.15 -16.86 -1.39
C LEU A 135 -0.16 -16.48 0.09
N ARG A 136 -1.25 -15.88 0.59
CA ARG A 136 -1.40 -15.54 2.01
C ARG A 136 -1.26 -16.79 2.90
N ARG A 137 -1.84 -17.93 2.51
CA ARG A 137 -1.72 -19.19 3.26
C ARG A 137 -0.28 -19.71 3.28
N GLN A 138 0.42 -19.65 2.14
CA GLN A 138 1.81 -20.09 2.04
C GLN A 138 2.73 -19.20 2.89
N LEU A 139 2.58 -17.87 2.81
CA LEU A 139 3.39 -16.91 3.56
C LEU A 139 3.19 -17.00 5.08
N LYS A 140 1.99 -17.39 5.54
CA LYS A 140 1.73 -17.62 6.95
C LYS A 140 2.66 -18.69 7.56
N GLY A 141 3.04 -19.71 6.79
CA GLY A 141 3.99 -20.74 7.24
C GLY A 141 5.41 -20.21 7.48
N TYR A 142 5.73 -19.02 6.98
CA TYR A 142 7.03 -18.36 7.13
C TYR A 142 6.98 -17.16 8.09
N ASN A 143 5.92 -17.04 8.90
CA ASN A 143 5.67 -15.87 9.77
C ASN A 143 5.63 -14.53 8.99
N VAL A 144 5.12 -14.57 7.74
CA VAL A 144 4.97 -13.39 6.89
C VAL A 144 3.49 -13.09 6.65
N ASP A 145 3.08 -11.88 7.03
CA ASP A 145 1.72 -11.39 6.84
C ASP A 145 1.55 -10.74 5.46
N LEU A 146 0.58 -11.22 4.68
CA LEU A 146 0.21 -10.61 3.39
C LEU A 146 -1.01 -9.72 3.55
N VAL A 147 -0.81 -8.41 3.55
CA VAL A 147 -1.86 -7.39 3.65
C VAL A 147 -2.22 -6.86 2.26
N PHE A 148 -3.52 -6.69 2.00
CA PHE A 148 -3.97 -6.18 0.72
C PHE A 148 -4.19 -4.67 0.78
N LYS A 149 -3.57 -3.95 -0.15
CA LYS A 149 -3.78 -2.50 -0.31
C LYS A 149 -4.71 -2.24 -1.48
N ARG A 150 -5.42 -1.12 -1.41
CA ARG A 150 -6.14 -0.59 -2.56
C ARG A 150 -5.13 -0.09 -3.59
N GLY A 151 -5.35 -0.45 -4.85
CA GLY A 151 -4.54 0.04 -5.96
C GLY A 151 -4.84 1.50 -6.30
N GLN A 152 -4.44 1.91 -7.50
CA GLN A 152 -4.84 3.21 -8.03
C GLN A 152 -6.35 3.25 -8.21
N THR A 153 -6.99 4.29 -7.68
CA THR A 153 -8.42 4.51 -7.84
C THR A 153 -8.69 5.27 -9.12
N LEU A 154 -9.88 5.09 -9.70
CA LEU A 154 -10.30 5.87 -10.86
C LEU A 154 -10.24 7.38 -10.59
N GLY A 155 -10.62 7.81 -9.38
CA GLY A 155 -10.45 9.20 -8.96
C GLY A 155 -9.00 9.67 -8.98
N SER A 156 -8.03 8.83 -8.57
CA SER A 156 -6.61 9.20 -8.67
C SER A 156 -6.13 9.36 -10.12
N LEU A 157 -6.75 8.65 -11.06
CA LEU A 157 -6.43 8.72 -12.49
C LEU A 157 -7.11 9.91 -13.17
N ILE A 158 -8.39 10.16 -12.87
CA ILE A 158 -9.22 11.16 -13.55
C ILE A 158 -9.18 12.50 -12.83
N SER A 159 -9.42 12.51 -11.52
CA SER A 159 -9.60 13.75 -10.73
C SER A 159 -8.29 14.26 -10.12
N ASN A 160 -7.26 14.42 -10.94
CA ASN A 160 -6.03 15.07 -10.48
C ASN A 160 -6.20 16.60 -10.57
N VAL A 161 -6.87 17.17 -9.57
CA VAL A 161 -7.21 18.61 -9.49
C VAL A 161 -5.94 19.48 -9.40
N LYS A 162 -4.80 18.91 -8.99
CA LYS A 162 -3.53 19.63 -8.89
C LYS A 162 -2.74 19.52 -10.18
N GLU A 163 -2.09 20.63 -10.54
CA GLU A 163 -1.15 20.66 -11.67
C GLU A 163 -0.04 19.61 -11.48
N LYS A 164 0.21 18.83 -12.54
CA LYS A 164 1.26 17.82 -12.53
C LYS A 164 2.61 18.53 -12.46
N ARG A 165 3.45 18.14 -11.50
CA ARG A 165 4.82 18.64 -11.44
C ARG A 165 5.59 18.21 -12.68
N THR A 166 6.30 19.15 -13.30
CA THR A 166 7.27 18.83 -14.35
C THR A 166 8.28 17.80 -13.84
N PRO A 167 8.85 16.93 -14.71
CA PRO A 167 9.82 15.91 -14.31
C PRO A 167 10.97 16.47 -13.47
N GLU A 168 11.49 17.65 -13.83
CA GLU A 168 12.59 18.31 -13.14
C GLU A 168 12.24 18.74 -11.70
N ARG A 169 10.97 19.00 -11.40
CA ARG A 169 10.48 19.37 -10.06
C ARG A 169 10.05 18.16 -9.22
N GLN A 170 10.24 16.93 -9.68
CA GLN A 170 9.96 15.73 -8.89
C GLN A 170 11.07 15.49 -7.85
N LYS A 171 10.69 15.02 -6.66
CA LYS A 171 11.59 14.65 -5.56
C LYS A 171 11.40 13.18 -5.19
N GLY A 172 12.42 12.55 -4.61
CA GLY A 172 12.36 11.14 -4.20
C GLY A 172 12.24 10.24 -5.42
N VAL A 173 13.16 10.38 -6.36
CA VAL A 173 13.10 9.71 -7.67
C VAL A 173 14.35 8.89 -7.91
N ILE A 174 14.20 7.85 -8.72
CA ILE A 174 15.29 7.13 -9.37
C ILE A 174 15.31 7.58 -10.84
N TYR A 175 16.48 7.89 -11.37
CA TYR A 175 16.67 8.45 -12.72
C TYR A 175 17.71 7.66 -13.50
N LYS A 176 17.66 7.80 -14.84
CA LYS A 176 18.63 7.23 -15.80
C LYS A 176 19.26 8.35 -16.61
N ILE A 177 20.59 8.32 -16.75
CA ILE A 177 21.37 9.18 -17.65
C ILE A 177 22.15 8.26 -18.59
N PRO A 178 21.77 8.12 -19.87
CA PRO A 178 22.51 7.32 -20.83
C PRO A 178 23.79 8.03 -21.32
N CYS A 179 24.74 7.27 -21.87
CA CYS A 179 25.86 7.80 -22.63
C CYS A 179 25.46 8.04 -24.10
N LYS A 180 26.09 9.02 -24.77
CA LYS A 180 25.95 9.21 -26.22
C LYS A 180 26.87 8.29 -27.05
N HIS A 181 27.95 7.77 -26.45
CA HIS A 181 29.05 7.11 -27.16
C HIS A 181 29.12 5.60 -26.92
N CYS A 182 28.46 5.10 -25.87
CA CYS A 182 28.39 3.68 -25.56
C CYS A 182 27.03 3.32 -24.97
N GLU A 183 26.80 2.03 -24.74
CA GLU A 183 25.53 1.51 -24.21
C GLU A 183 25.41 1.60 -22.68
N GLU A 184 26.42 2.17 -22.01
CA GLU A 184 26.38 2.37 -20.56
C GLU A 184 25.40 3.48 -20.19
N CYS A 185 24.81 3.34 -18.99
CA CYS A 185 24.01 4.38 -18.38
C CYS A 185 24.29 4.48 -16.89
N TYR A 186 24.08 5.67 -16.35
CA TYR A 186 24.04 5.89 -14.91
C TYR A 186 22.61 5.78 -14.41
N ILE A 187 22.38 4.91 -13.43
CA ILE A 187 21.13 4.82 -12.67
C ILE A 187 21.43 5.32 -11.26
N GLY A 188 20.70 6.34 -10.83
CA GLY A 188 20.92 7.01 -9.56
C GLY A 188 19.62 7.38 -8.82
N GLU A 189 19.68 7.55 -7.50
CA GLU A 189 18.58 8.12 -6.71
C GLU A 189 18.80 9.58 -6.29
N THR A 190 17.70 10.29 -6.01
CA THR A 190 17.76 11.57 -5.29
C THR A 190 16.53 11.82 -4.42
N LYS A 191 16.77 12.28 -3.19
CA LYS A 191 15.73 12.87 -2.32
C LYS A 191 15.35 14.29 -2.75
N ARG A 192 16.21 14.98 -3.50
CA ARG A 192 16.04 16.37 -3.95
C ARG A 192 15.31 16.43 -5.30
N HIS A 193 15.13 17.64 -5.82
CA HIS A 193 14.57 17.82 -7.15
C HIS A 193 15.49 17.20 -8.20
N TRP A 194 14.90 16.46 -9.15
CA TRP A 194 15.64 15.84 -10.26
C TRP A 194 16.50 16.87 -11.00
N GLY A 195 15.93 18.03 -11.35
CA GLY A 195 16.67 19.07 -12.08
C GLY A 195 17.87 19.62 -11.31
N THR A 196 17.76 19.73 -9.99
CA THR A 196 18.91 20.10 -9.15
C THR A 196 20.01 19.05 -9.23
N ARG A 197 19.66 17.76 -9.13
CA ARG A 197 20.64 16.67 -9.20
C ARG A 197 21.27 16.55 -10.59
N LYS A 198 20.47 16.72 -11.65
CA LYS A 198 20.94 16.75 -13.03
C LYS A 198 21.94 17.89 -13.25
N GLY A 199 21.63 19.09 -12.77
CA GLY A 199 22.52 20.26 -12.85
C GLY A 199 23.85 20.07 -12.11
N GLU A 200 23.86 19.35 -10.99
CA GLU A 200 25.11 18.98 -10.31
C GLU A 200 25.97 18.07 -11.16
N HIS A 201 25.41 17.00 -11.73
CA HIS A 201 26.15 16.10 -12.62
C HIS A 201 26.72 16.85 -13.82
N GLN A 202 25.94 17.73 -14.44
CA GLN A 202 26.42 18.62 -15.52
C GLN A 202 27.59 19.49 -15.05
N GLY A 203 27.50 20.06 -13.86
CA GLY A 203 28.56 20.85 -13.25
C GLY A 203 29.83 20.04 -13.01
N TYR A 204 29.72 18.82 -12.49
CA TYR A 204 30.87 17.92 -12.26
C TYR A 204 31.58 17.55 -13.57
N VAL A 205 30.82 17.19 -14.61
CA VAL A 205 31.38 16.89 -15.93
C VAL A 205 32.08 18.11 -16.52
N ARG A 206 31.45 19.30 -16.46
CA ARG A 206 32.04 20.54 -16.98
C ARG A 206 33.34 20.92 -16.28
N ARG A 207 33.47 20.64 -14.98
CA ARG A 207 34.68 20.94 -14.18
C ARG A 207 35.70 19.80 -14.16
N GLY A 208 35.43 18.66 -14.82
CA GLY A 208 36.32 17.50 -14.79
C GLY A 208 36.42 16.80 -13.43
N GLU A 209 35.43 16.96 -12.55
CA GLU A 209 35.44 16.41 -11.20
C GLU A 209 35.04 14.92 -11.16
N ALA A 210 35.89 14.06 -11.73
CA ALA A 210 35.65 12.62 -11.89
C ALA A 210 35.29 11.89 -10.57
N SER A 211 35.84 12.32 -9.44
CA SER A 211 35.61 11.70 -8.13
C SER A 211 34.22 11.99 -7.54
N LYS A 212 33.47 12.97 -8.05
CA LYS A 212 32.19 13.41 -7.47
C LYS A 212 30.98 12.61 -7.93
N SER A 213 31.05 11.93 -9.07
CA SER A 213 29.96 11.07 -9.53
C SER A 213 30.41 10.06 -10.60
N GLY A 214 29.76 8.90 -10.66
CA GLY A 214 29.99 7.91 -11.72
C GLY A 214 29.81 8.47 -13.14
N VAL A 215 28.84 9.38 -13.34
CA VAL A 215 28.65 10.09 -14.62
C VAL A 215 29.88 10.92 -15.00
N ALA A 216 30.43 11.68 -14.04
CA ALA A 216 31.61 12.51 -14.27
C ALA A 216 32.87 11.65 -14.47
N ASN A 217 33.01 10.59 -13.69
CA ASN A 217 34.09 9.61 -13.85
C ASN A 217 34.10 9.04 -15.28
N HIS A 218 32.96 8.49 -15.72
CA HIS A 218 32.81 7.94 -17.07
C HIS A 218 33.10 9.00 -18.14
N ALA A 219 32.55 10.20 -18.01
CA ALA A 219 32.74 11.26 -19.00
C ALA A 219 34.20 11.71 -19.13
N VAL A 220 34.92 11.83 -18.01
CA VAL A 220 36.32 12.30 -17.99
C VAL A 220 37.27 11.19 -18.43
N ASN A 221 37.13 9.99 -17.88
CA ASN A 221 38.10 8.91 -18.11
C ASN A 221 37.90 8.22 -19.47
N MET A 222 36.67 8.12 -19.96
CA MET A 222 36.36 7.55 -21.27
C MET A 222 36.26 8.60 -22.37
N LEU A 223 36.41 9.90 -22.05
CA LEU A 223 36.21 11.01 -22.98
C LEU A 223 34.84 10.98 -23.68
N HIS A 224 33.82 10.55 -22.94
CA HIS A 224 32.45 10.39 -23.44
C HIS A 224 31.54 11.55 -22.98
N HIS A 225 30.49 11.82 -23.74
CA HIS A 225 29.45 12.75 -23.33
C HIS A 225 28.18 12.03 -22.83
N PRO A 226 27.71 12.36 -21.62
CA PRO A 226 26.39 11.96 -21.16
C PRO A 226 25.28 12.58 -22.00
N ASP A 227 24.19 11.85 -22.22
CA ASP A 227 23.00 12.32 -22.91
C ASP A 227 22.00 12.93 -21.93
N TRP A 228 22.12 14.24 -21.73
CA TRP A 228 21.24 15.01 -20.85
C TRP A 228 19.81 15.13 -21.38
N GLU A 229 19.60 15.03 -22.70
CA GLU A 229 18.28 15.16 -23.32
C GLU A 229 17.46 13.89 -23.14
N LYS A 230 18.10 12.73 -23.28
CA LYS A 230 17.46 11.41 -23.01
C LYS A 230 17.44 11.03 -21.52
N SER A 231 17.98 11.87 -20.65
CA SER A 231 17.92 11.65 -19.20
C SER A 231 16.50 11.85 -18.67
N HIS A 232 16.02 10.92 -17.86
CA HIS A 232 14.64 10.92 -17.37
C HIS A 232 14.48 10.22 -16.01
N VAL A 233 13.37 10.51 -15.35
CA VAL A 233 12.94 9.81 -14.15
C VAL A 233 12.39 8.44 -14.52
N VAL A 234 12.95 7.39 -13.93
CA VAL A 234 12.55 5.98 -14.13
C VAL A 234 11.43 5.60 -13.16
N ALA A 235 11.56 5.99 -11.90
CA ALA A 235 10.63 5.61 -10.84
C ALA A 235 10.60 6.66 -9.72
N LYS A 236 9.56 6.62 -8.89
CA LYS A 236 9.38 7.54 -7.76
C LYS A 236 9.08 6.77 -6.47
N GLU A 237 9.90 7.00 -5.45
CA GLU A 237 9.76 6.42 -4.12
C GLU A 237 10.21 7.44 -3.06
N GLY A 238 9.27 7.89 -2.23
CA GLY A 238 9.52 8.92 -1.23
C GLY A 238 10.35 8.42 -0.05
N ASN A 239 10.18 7.15 0.32
CA ASN A 239 10.90 6.53 1.42
C ASN A 239 12.36 6.24 1.00
N THR A 240 13.34 6.75 1.76
CA THR A 240 14.76 6.63 1.42
C THR A 240 15.23 5.18 1.34
N TYR A 241 14.83 4.33 2.30
CA TYR A 241 15.24 2.93 2.32
C TYR A 241 14.70 2.19 1.09
N ARG A 242 13.40 2.32 0.81
CA ARG A 242 12.78 1.70 -0.37
C ARG A 242 13.37 2.23 -1.67
N ARG A 243 13.66 3.53 -1.75
CA ARG A 243 14.25 4.15 -2.95
C ARG A 243 15.65 3.61 -3.25
N ARG A 244 16.51 3.50 -2.25
CA ARG A 244 17.86 2.90 -2.38
C ARG A 244 17.78 1.42 -2.75
N MET A 245 16.82 0.70 -2.19
CA MET A 245 16.58 -0.69 -2.58
C MET A 245 16.15 -0.80 -4.05
N MET A 246 15.23 0.06 -4.49
CA MET A 246 14.81 0.11 -5.89
C MET A 246 15.97 0.47 -6.81
N GLU A 247 16.82 1.44 -6.45
CA GLU A 247 18.02 1.77 -7.20
C GLU A 247 18.93 0.54 -7.39
N SER A 248 19.26 -0.19 -6.32
CA SER A 248 20.06 -1.42 -6.40
C SER A 248 19.42 -2.48 -7.31
N ILE A 249 18.09 -2.65 -7.21
CA ILE A 249 17.33 -3.57 -8.07
C ILE A 249 17.42 -3.15 -9.53
N LEU A 250 17.32 -1.86 -9.84
CA LEU A 250 17.36 -1.36 -11.21
C LEU A 250 18.78 -1.44 -11.80
N ILE A 251 19.81 -1.20 -10.99
CA ILE A 251 21.21 -1.39 -11.40
C ILE A 251 21.49 -2.87 -11.68
N GLN A 252 21.14 -3.77 -10.76
CA GLN A 252 21.36 -5.21 -10.96
C GLN A 252 20.46 -5.81 -12.04
N ALA A 253 19.25 -5.28 -12.24
CA ALA A 253 18.43 -5.66 -13.37
C ALA A 253 19.07 -5.20 -14.69
N ARG A 254 19.80 -4.07 -14.70
CA ARG A 254 20.55 -3.61 -15.89
C ARG A 254 21.75 -4.50 -16.20
N THR A 255 22.50 -4.95 -15.19
CA THR A 255 23.79 -5.65 -15.36
C THR A 255 23.72 -7.17 -15.22
N GLY A 256 22.74 -7.72 -14.50
CA GLY A 256 22.72 -9.12 -14.10
C GLY A 256 22.03 -10.07 -15.09
N GLY A 257 22.55 -11.28 -15.23
CA GLY A 257 21.86 -12.41 -15.87
C GLY A 257 22.04 -12.57 -17.39
N ASP A 258 22.98 -11.86 -18.01
CA ASP A 258 23.46 -12.09 -19.39
C ASP A 258 24.82 -11.41 -19.58
N ASP A 259 25.83 -12.13 -20.06
CA ASP A 259 27.20 -11.63 -20.31
C ASP A 259 27.25 -10.59 -21.44
N ARG A 260 26.17 -10.43 -22.21
CA ARG A 260 26.01 -9.41 -23.26
C ARG A 260 25.47 -8.08 -22.74
N MET A 261 25.24 -7.94 -21.43
CA MET A 261 24.71 -6.71 -20.86
C MET A 261 25.82 -5.66 -20.72
N PRO A 262 25.65 -4.44 -21.25
CA PRO A 262 26.63 -3.37 -21.10
C PRO A 262 26.70 -2.88 -19.65
N GLY A 263 27.85 -2.32 -19.31
CA GLY A 263 28.16 -1.82 -17.98
C GLY A 263 27.22 -0.72 -17.47
N THR A 264 27.30 -0.48 -16.17
CA THR A 264 26.68 0.68 -15.52
C THR A 264 27.78 1.65 -15.13
N MET A 265 27.53 2.96 -15.28
CA MET A 265 28.46 3.98 -14.78
C MET A 265 28.45 4.06 -13.24
N ASN A 266 27.45 3.45 -12.60
CA ASN A 266 27.32 3.45 -11.15
C ASN A 266 28.07 2.28 -10.53
N VAL A 267 29.17 2.58 -9.84
CA VAL A 267 29.98 1.62 -9.08
C VAL A 267 29.41 1.30 -7.70
N ASP A 268 28.54 2.16 -7.17
CA ASP A 268 27.95 1.99 -5.84
C ASP A 268 26.62 1.22 -5.93
N ASN A 269 26.68 -0.08 -5.63
CA ASN A 269 25.49 -0.90 -5.42
C ASN A 269 25.13 -0.88 -3.94
N ASN A 270 24.22 0.01 -3.51
CA ASN A 270 23.84 0.18 -2.09
C ASN A 270 23.58 -1.16 -1.37
N TYR A 271 23.02 -2.13 -2.08
CA TYR A 271 22.65 -3.43 -1.53
C TYR A 271 22.96 -4.54 -2.55
N ARG A 272 23.57 -5.62 -2.08
CA ARG A 272 23.72 -6.87 -2.84
C ARG A 272 22.41 -7.65 -2.77
N LEU A 273 21.81 -7.95 -3.91
CA LEU A 273 20.59 -8.77 -3.94
C LEU A 273 20.96 -10.24 -3.99
N ASP A 274 20.07 -11.05 -3.43
CA ASP A 274 20.16 -12.49 -3.57
C ASP A 274 19.96 -12.93 -5.02
N THR A 275 20.59 -14.03 -5.42
CA THR A 275 20.53 -14.58 -6.79
C THR A 275 19.10 -14.91 -7.26
N THR A 276 18.17 -15.16 -6.33
CA THR A 276 16.74 -15.40 -6.62
C THR A 276 16.07 -14.26 -7.38
N TRP A 277 16.56 -13.02 -7.22
CA TRP A 277 16.06 -11.85 -7.95
C TRP A 277 16.29 -11.95 -9.47
N GLY A 278 17.26 -12.73 -9.95
CA GLY A 278 17.58 -12.86 -11.37
C GLY A 278 16.37 -13.25 -12.24
N ARG A 279 15.49 -14.13 -11.72
CA ARG A 279 14.26 -14.56 -12.41
C ARG A 279 13.29 -13.40 -12.67
N THR A 280 13.36 -12.34 -11.86
CA THR A 280 12.48 -11.19 -11.93
C THR A 280 12.99 -10.07 -12.83
N PHE A 281 14.29 -10.04 -13.13
CA PHE A 281 14.91 -8.92 -13.84
C PHE A 281 14.31 -8.69 -15.24
N LYS A 282 13.90 -9.74 -15.94
CA LYS A 282 13.23 -9.60 -17.24
C LYS A 282 11.94 -8.78 -17.17
N PHE A 283 11.18 -8.92 -16.08
CA PHE A 283 9.94 -8.16 -15.87
C PHE A 283 10.25 -6.72 -15.45
N ILE A 284 11.25 -6.54 -14.57
CA ILE A 284 11.70 -5.21 -14.14
C ILE A 284 12.21 -4.38 -15.32
N ARG A 285 13.03 -4.98 -16.21
CA ARG A 285 13.51 -4.30 -17.43
C ARG A 285 12.34 -3.81 -18.28
N LYS A 286 11.32 -4.65 -18.44
CA LYS A 286 10.12 -4.32 -19.20
C LYS A 286 9.31 -3.19 -18.58
N ASP A 287 9.01 -3.30 -17.30
CA ASP A 287 8.12 -2.36 -16.62
C ASP A 287 8.78 -0.98 -16.45
N TYR A 288 10.08 -0.94 -16.19
CA TYR A 288 10.84 0.30 -15.98
C TYR A 288 11.61 0.78 -17.22
N LYS A 289 11.42 0.11 -18.38
CA LYS A 289 12.10 0.43 -19.64
C LYS A 289 13.62 0.53 -19.50
N ILE A 290 14.18 -0.37 -18.70
CA ILE A 290 15.63 -0.53 -18.55
C ILE A 290 16.08 -1.56 -19.59
N PHE A 291 16.07 -1.12 -20.84
CA PHE A 291 16.57 -1.89 -21.97
C PHE A 291 17.90 -1.31 -22.46
N LEU A 292 18.54 -2.09 -23.34
CA LEU A 292 19.54 -1.63 -24.29
C LEU A 292 18.98 -0.43 -25.07
#